data_AF-A0A5F2HXD8-F1
#
_entry.id   AF-A0A5F2HXD8-F1
#
_cell.length_a   1.000
_cell.length_b   1.000
_cell.length_c   1.000
_cell.angle_alpha   90.00
_cell.angle_beta   90.00
_cell.angle_gamma   90.00
#
_symmetry.space_group_name_H-M   'P 1'
#
loop_
_entity.id
_entity.type
_entity.pdbx_description
1 polymer ?
#
loop_
_entity_poly.entity_id
_entity_poly.type
_entity_poly.pdbx_seq_one_letter_code
_entity_poly.pdbx_strand_id
1 'polypeptide(L)'
;MLVRHNTALLEKAVDLVVKQAAIPTLEAEAAAYDRMARANAFRRIMTGLAVAVAAVGIGYGAALFFGREAKLPHVVVDKPLDKRADRIEPPDTTTQPKSDRPASIPEAKPTNPSPGPLADGNDKTTVDFNKFLTREIDFEGAHWTLTSGHYFSEENDPTWDRAWCYTRRLMNGVDVNADLVTRPTPTAVPQAPIASPATLASIGLNDSSAMELAAKCAWLDGKTFSAAEYEPPAGRAEAAKKLIVQDGWDAMGFDLPGMPLMNVSFDQCQTRCEGDDQCQAITYDKKHSACFMKSDASILVRASDAAAGAKPSVASKVQLSSLVFYKNTVVVGDSYSNEPGSYANCVLACAADQKCLGFNFDSPNNMCAMLDQVTSLSVFKGVQSGSKATGNQ
;
A
#
# COMPACT_ATOMS: atom_id res chain seq x y z
N MET A 1 40.42 43.67 -11.24
CA MET A 1 40.15 42.57 -12.19
C MET A 1 38.68 42.18 -12.08
N LEU A 2 37.95 41.98 -13.18
CA LEU A 2 36.63 41.34 -13.15
C LEU A 2 36.77 39.89 -13.63
N VAL A 3 36.40 38.93 -12.79
CA VAL A 3 36.37 37.51 -13.15
C VAL A 3 35.01 37.18 -13.76
N ARG A 4 34.94 37.13 -15.10
CA ARG A 4 33.77 36.60 -15.80
C ARG A 4 33.67 35.11 -15.54
N HIS A 5 32.63 34.69 -14.82
CA HIS A 5 32.33 33.29 -14.57
C HIS A 5 31.66 32.69 -15.83
N ASN A 6 32.08 31.51 -16.25
CA ASN A 6 31.63 30.88 -17.49
C ASN A 6 30.43 29.95 -17.22
N THR A 7 29.20 30.45 -17.43
CA THR A 7 27.95 29.74 -17.10
C THR A 7 27.69 28.49 -17.94
N ALA A 8 28.32 28.37 -19.11
CA ALA A 8 28.11 27.27 -20.05
C ALA A 8 28.50 25.87 -19.52
N LEU A 9 29.26 25.79 -18.42
CA LEU A 9 29.52 24.53 -17.70
C LEU A 9 28.36 24.14 -16.77
N LEU A 10 27.69 25.11 -16.17
CA LEU A 10 26.57 24.89 -15.25
C LEU A 10 25.31 24.43 -16.01
N GLU A 11 25.03 25.08 -17.14
CA GLU A 11 23.91 24.73 -18.03
C GLU A 11 24.02 23.30 -18.55
N LYS A 12 25.23 22.86 -18.94
CA LYS A 12 25.49 21.48 -19.35
C LYS A 12 25.34 20.45 -18.23
N ALA A 13 25.67 20.81 -16.99
CA ALA A 13 25.47 19.93 -15.84
C ALA A 13 23.97 19.74 -15.55
N VAL A 14 23.18 20.81 -15.62
CA VAL A 14 21.72 20.75 -15.41
C VAL A 14 21.02 19.92 -16.50
N ASP A 15 21.36 20.13 -17.78
CA ASP A 15 20.80 19.37 -18.91
C ASP A 15 21.08 17.86 -18.81
N LEU A 16 22.26 17.47 -18.31
CA LEU A 16 22.63 16.07 -18.06
C LEU A 16 21.80 15.44 -16.94
N VAL A 17 21.61 16.14 -15.82
CA VAL A 17 20.80 15.67 -14.68
C VAL A 17 19.31 15.55 -15.07
N VAL A 18 18.77 16.51 -15.82
CA VAL A 18 17.39 16.47 -16.34
C VAL A 18 17.18 15.26 -17.27
N LYS A 19 18.16 14.96 -18.13
CA LYS A 19 18.10 13.78 -19.02
C LYS A 19 18.18 12.46 -18.26
N GLN A 20 19.03 12.37 -17.22
CA GLN A 20 19.07 11.17 -16.36
C GLN A 20 17.77 10.98 -15.56
N ALA A 21 17.13 12.06 -15.11
CA ALA A 21 15.84 11.98 -14.40
C ALA A 21 14.67 11.51 -15.28
N ALA A 22 14.73 11.72 -16.60
CA ALA A 22 13.66 11.36 -17.54
C ALA A 22 13.68 9.90 -18.02
N ILE A 23 14.76 9.15 -17.76
CA ILE A 23 14.88 7.74 -18.14
C ILE A 23 13.97 6.83 -17.30
N PRO A 24 14.05 6.80 -15.95
CA PRO A 24 13.24 5.88 -15.14
C PRO A 24 11.73 6.14 -15.23
N THR A 25 11.32 7.36 -15.58
CA THR A 25 9.89 7.68 -15.80
C THR A 25 9.32 7.00 -17.05
N LEU A 26 10.10 6.89 -18.13
CA LEU A 26 9.65 6.27 -19.38
C LEU A 26 9.55 4.73 -19.25
N GLU A 27 10.47 4.11 -18.50
CA GLU A 27 10.37 2.69 -18.18
C GLU A 27 9.19 2.37 -17.26
N ALA A 28 8.90 3.25 -16.29
CA ALA A 28 7.73 3.13 -15.42
C ALA A 28 6.41 3.25 -16.21
N GLU A 29 6.30 4.17 -17.17
CA GLU A 29 5.13 4.25 -18.05
C GLU A 29 5.00 3.01 -18.94
N ALA A 30 6.09 2.54 -19.57
CA ALA A 30 6.06 1.33 -20.39
C ALA A 30 5.59 0.09 -19.59
N ALA A 31 6.10 -0.07 -18.36
CA ALA A 31 5.67 -1.12 -17.45
C ALA A 31 4.21 -0.98 -17.00
N ALA A 32 3.70 0.25 -16.85
CA ALA A 32 2.29 0.50 -16.56
C ALA A 32 1.38 0.13 -17.75
N TYR A 33 1.77 0.49 -18.97
CA TYR A 33 0.99 0.16 -20.18
C TYR A 33 0.88 -1.35 -20.44
N ASP A 34 1.96 -2.13 -20.25
CA ASP A 34 1.88 -3.60 -20.37
C ASP A 34 0.99 -4.23 -19.28
N ARG A 35 1.08 -3.76 -18.02
CA ARG A 35 0.15 -4.18 -16.96
C ARG A 35 -1.31 -3.88 -17.30
N MET A 36 -1.61 -2.70 -17.86
CA MET A 36 -2.97 -2.34 -18.30
C MET A 36 -3.43 -3.16 -19.51
N ALA A 37 -2.55 -3.48 -20.46
CA ALA A 37 -2.87 -4.34 -21.60
C ALA A 37 -3.26 -5.76 -21.14
N ARG A 38 -2.45 -6.36 -20.25
CA ARG A 38 -2.72 -7.68 -19.67
C ARG A 38 -4.02 -7.70 -18.86
N ALA A 39 -4.28 -6.70 -18.04
CA ALA A 39 -5.53 -6.60 -17.27
C ALA A 39 -6.78 -6.55 -18.18
N ASN A 40 -6.72 -5.80 -19.28
CA ASN A 40 -7.82 -5.72 -20.24
C ASN A 40 -8.02 -7.01 -21.04
N ALA A 41 -6.96 -7.79 -21.30
CA ALA A 41 -7.07 -9.12 -21.90
C ALA A 41 -7.81 -10.10 -20.97
N PHE A 42 -7.42 -10.17 -19.68
CA PHE A 42 -8.10 -11.02 -18.69
C PHE A 42 -9.60 -10.69 -18.55
N ARG A 43 -9.96 -9.40 -18.57
CA ARG A 43 -11.36 -8.96 -18.46
C ARG A 43 -12.26 -9.48 -19.59
N ARG A 44 -11.72 -9.65 -20.81
CA ARG A 44 -12.45 -10.23 -21.96
C ARG A 44 -12.60 -11.76 -21.87
N ILE A 45 -11.64 -12.45 -21.27
CA ILE A 45 -11.70 -13.90 -21.06
C ILE A 45 -12.76 -14.25 -20.00
N MET A 46 -12.77 -13.52 -18.88
CA MET A 46 -13.73 -13.72 -17.78
C MET A 46 -15.19 -13.55 -18.22
N THR A 47 -15.49 -12.58 -19.10
CA THR A 47 -16.85 -12.40 -19.65
C THR A 47 -17.30 -13.54 -20.56
N GLY A 48 -16.37 -14.20 -21.27
CA GLY A 48 -16.70 -15.35 -22.11
C GLY A 48 -17.02 -16.61 -21.29
N LEU A 49 -16.27 -16.85 -20.22
CA LEU A 49 -16.43 -18.05 -19.38
C LEU A 49 -17.75 -18.06 -18.61
N ALA A 50 -18.17 -16.90 -18.08
CA ALA A 50 -19.40 -16.77 -17.29
C ALA A 50 -20.68 -17.17 -18.06
N VAL A 51 -20.75 -16.84 -19.35
CA VAL A 51 -21.90 -17.17 -20.22
C VAL A 51 -22.03 -18.68 -20.44
N ALA A 52 -20.90 -19.39 -20.55
CA ALA A 52 -20.90 -20.84 -20.76
C ALA A 52 -21.39 -21.63 -19.53
N VAL A 53 -21.01 -21.20 -18.32
CA VAL A 53 -21.41 -21.87 -17.06
C VAL A 53 -22.90 -21.72 -16.78
N ALA A 54 -23.47 -20.53 -17.04
CA ALA A 54 -24.89 -20.26 -16.83
C ALA A 54 -25.81 -21.16 -17.68
N ALA A 55 -25.42 -21.43 -18.94
CA ALA A 55 -26.22 -22.24 -19.86
C ALA A 55 -26.39 -23.70 -19.40
N VAL A 56 -25.35 -24.30 -18.79
CA VAL A 56 -25.39 -25.69 -18.33
C VAL A 56 -26.19 -25.85 -17.04
N GLY A 57 -26.05 -24.89 -16.09
CA GLY A 57 -26.76 -24.95 -14.81
C GLY A 57 -28.29 -24.89 -14.95
N ILE A 58 -28.79 -24.05 -15.86
CA ILE A 58 -30.24 -23.91 -16.10
C ILE A 58 -30.84 -25.19 -16.69
N GLY A 59 -30.11 -25.87 -17.60
CA GLY A 59 -30.58 -27.09 -18.25
C GLY A 59 -30.84 -28.26 -17.29
N TYR A 60 -29.99 -28.43 -16.27
CA TYR A 60 -30.17 -29.50 -15.28
C TYR A 60 -31.21 -29.18 -14.20
N GLY A 61 -31.38 -27.91 -13.83
CA GLY A 61 -32.34 -27.51 -12.80
C GLY A 61 -33.81 -27.71 -13.22
N ALA A 62 -34.13 -27.45 -14.50
CA ALA A 62 -35.50 -27.55 -15.00
C ALA A 62 -36.06 -29.00 -15.02
N ALA A 63 -35.19 -30.00 -15.16
CA ALA A 63 -35.60 -31.40 -15.32
C ALA A 63 -36.06 -32.08 -14.01
N LEU A 64 -35.79 -31.50 -12.84
CA LEU A 64 -36.01 -32.14 -11.54
C LEU A 64 -37.22 -31.61 -10.75
N PHE A 65 -37.96 -30.61 -11.25
CA PHE A 65 -38.99 -29.91 -10.44
C PHE A 65 -40.43 -29.89 -10.98
N PHE A 66 -40.70 -30.28 -12.23
CA PHE A 66 -42.05 -30.19 -12.81
C PHE A 66 -42.52 -31.48 -13.50
N GLY A 67 -42.77 -32.51 -12.71
CA GLY A 67 -43.39 -33.76 -13.15
C GLY A 67 -44.90 -33.84 -12.93
N ARG A 68 -45.72 -33.13 -13.73
CA ARG A 68 -47.12 -33.52 -14.06
C ARG A 68 -47.77 -32.64 -15.13
N GLU A 69 -48.72 -33.23 -15.86
CA GLU A 69 -49.38 -32.65 -17.05
C GLU A 69 -50.56 -31.72 -16.73
N ALA A 70 -50.76 -30.69 -17.56
CA ALA A 70 -52.03 -29.96 -17.72
C ALA A 70 -52.17 -29.41 -19.16
N LYS A 71 -53.40 -29.20 -19.65
CA LYS A 71 -53.69 -28.93 -21.07
C LYS A 71 -53.55 -27.46 -21.51
N LEU A 72 -53.17 -27.28 -22.78
CA LEU A 72 -53.26 -26.04 -23.56
C LEU A 72 -54.68 -25.77 -24.10
N PRO A 73 -55.05 -24.49 -24.32
CA PRO A 73 -56.01 -24.05 -25.32
C PRO A 73 -55.35 -23.30 -26.51
N HIS A 74 -56.03 -23.22 -27.66
CA HIS A 74 -55.58 -22.55 -28.89
C HIS A 74 -56.10 -21.10 -29.04
N VAL A 75 -55.29 -20.21 -29.66
CA VAL A 75 -55.71 -18.94 -30.32
C VAL A 75 -54.81 -18.70 -31.57
N VAL A 76 -55.29 -17.94 -32.58
CA VAL A 76 -54.67 -17.63 -33.91
C VAL A 76 -55.16 -16.24 -34.39
N VAL A 77 -54.65 -15.55 -35.43
CA VAL A 77 -53.79 -15.94 -36.58
C VAL A 77 -52.42 -15.17 -36.59
N ASP A 78 -51.88 -14.38 -37.55
CA ASP A 78 -52.25 -13.92 -38.91
C ASP A 78 -50.99 -13.46 -39.72
N LYS A 79 -51.12 -13.10 -41.01
CA LYS A 79 -50.07 -12.52 -41.88
C LYS A 79 -50.60 -11.61 -43.01
N PRO A 80 -50.03 -10.39 -43.18
CA PRO A 80 -49.74 -9.79 -44.51
C PRO A 80 -48.43 -8.92 -44.58
N LEU A 81 -47.92 -8.40 -45.71
CA LEU A 81 -47.62 -8.99 -47.05
C LEU A 81 -46.72 -8.05 -47.94
N ASP A 82 -45.62 -8.60 -48.49
CA ASP A 82 -45.04 -8.35 -49.85
C ASP A 82 -44.25 -7.06 -50.30
N LYS A 83 -43.22 -7.29 -51.16
CA LYS A 83 -42.51 -6.41 -52.16
C LYS A 83 -41.63 -5.22 -51.68
N ARG A 84 -40.62 -4.71 -52.42
CA ARG A 84 -40.17 -4.88 -53.85
C ARG A 84 -38.61 -4.88 -53.98
N ALA A 85 -38.03 -4.81 -55.20
CA ALA A 85 -36.63 -5.18 -55.54
C ALA A 85 -35.82 -4.13 -56.37
N ASP A 86 -34.68 -4.56 -56.97
CA ASP A 86 -33.69 -3.87 -57.85
C ASP A 86 -32.67 -2.91 -57.18
N ARG A 87 -31.39 -2.74 -57.58
CA ARG A 87 -30.31 -3.54 -58.27
C ARG A 87 -28.94 -2.80 -57.92
N ILE A 88 -27.68 -2.95 -58.40
CA ILE A 88 -26.91 -3.57 -59.52
C ILE A 88 -25.47 -3.96 -59.03
N GLU A 89 -24.64 -4.61 -59.87
CA GLU A 89 -23.26 -5.09 -59.60
C GLU A 89 -22.10 -4.09 -59.88
N PRO A 90 -20.87 -4.37 -59.38
CA PRO A 90 -19.59 -4.02 -60.01
C PRO A 90 -18.94 -5.19 -60.80
N PRO A 91 -17.98 -4.95 -61.74
CA PRO A 91 -17.66 -5.89 -62.82
C PRO A 91 -16.35 -6.71 -62.67
N ASP A 92 -16.03 -7.44 -63.75
CA ASP A 92 -15.03 -8.50 -63.89
C ASP A 92 -13.53 -8.14 -63.76
N THR A 93 -12.80 -9.12 -63.19
CA THR A 93 -11.50 -9.68 -63.61
C THR A 93 -10.61 -8.91 -64.61
N THR A 94 -9.34 -8.68 -64.25
CA THR A 94 -8.25 -8.46 -65.24
C THR A 94 -6.91 -9.08 -64.80
N THR A 95 -6.50 -10.12 -65.53
CA THR A 95 -5.13 -10.57 -65.91
C THR A 95 -3.94 -10.46 -64.92
N GLN A 96 -3.42 -11.64 -64.55
CA GLN A 96 -2.10 -11.91 -63.90
C GLN A 96 -0.90 -11.71 -64.85
N PRO A 97 0.34 -11.42 -64.36
CA PRO A 97 1.29 -12.52 -64.14
C PRO A 97 2.41 -12.37 -63.07
N LYS A 98 2.46 -13.36 -62.15
CA LYS A 98 3.64 -14.13 -61.66
C LYS A 98 4.75 -13.51 -60.79
N SER A 99 5.38 -14.44 -60.04
CA SER A 99 6.67 -14.39 -59.32
C SER A 99 6.71 -13.62 -57.97
N ASP A 100 7.18 -14.20 -56.85
CA ASP A 100 7.37 -15.61 -56.47
C ASP A 100 7.37 -15.76 -54.94
N ARG A 101 6.64 -16.75 -54.38
CA ARG A 101 6.95 -17.32 -53.04
C ARG A 101 6.35 -18.73 -52.84
N PRO A 102 7.13 -19.73 -52.40
CA PRO A 102 6.61 -21.05 -52.02
C PRO A 102 5.71 -21.04 -50.78
N ALA A 103 4.99 -22.15 -50.57
CA ALA A 103 3.86 -22.27 -49.65
C ALA A 103 4.23 -22.39 -48.15
N SER A 104 3.24 -22.08 -47.31
CA SER A 104 3.23 -22.32 -45.87
C SER A 104 3.20 -23.81 -45.51
N ILE A 105 3.93 -24.20 -44.47
CA ILE A 105 3.79 -25.49 -43.76
C ILE A 105 3.18 -25.19 -42.37
N PRO A 106 2.27 -26.02 -41.82
CA PRO A 106 1.55 -25.69 -40.58
C PRO A 106 2.47 -25.58 -39.36
N GLU A 107 2.30 -24.52 -38.58
CA GLU A 107 3.07 -24.31 -37.35
C GLU A 107 2.60 -25.23 -36.22
N ALA A 108 3.54 -25.85 -35.52
CA ALA A 108 3.25 -26.81 -34.46
C ALA A 108 2.76 -26.10 -33.19
N LYS A 109 1.71 -26.66 -32.57
CA LYS A 109 1.18 -26.23 -31.27
C LYS A 109 2.32 -26.07 -30.24
N PRO A 110 2.48 -24.91 -29.59
CA PRO A 110 3.50 -24.72 -28.56
C PRO A 110 3.30 -25.71 -27.40
N THR A 111 4.31 -26.56 -27.17
CA THR A 111 4.34 -27.46 -26.01
C THR A 111 4.66 -26.62 -24.78
N ASN A 112 3.75 -26.57 -23.82
CA ASN A 112 3.96 -25.86 -22.57
C ASN A 112 5.14 -26.50 -21.82
N PRO A 113 6.19 -25.75 -21.42
CA PRO A 113 7.29 -26.32 -20.64
C PRO A 113 6.75 -26.87 -19.31
N SER A 114 7.09 -28.12 -18.99
CA SER A 114 6.90 -28.64 -17.64
C SER A 114 7.75 -27.82 -16.66
N PRO A 115 7.30 -27.58 -15.41
CA PRO A 115 8.13 -26.90 -14.42
C PRO A 115 9.50 -27.56 -14.30
N GLY A 116 10.56 -26.75 -14.41
CA GLY A 116 11.93 -27.21 -14.13
C GLY A 116 12.10 -27.53 -12.65
N PRO A 117 13.14 -28.28 -12.27
CA PRO A 117 13.48 -28.50 -10.86
C PRO A 117 13.67 -27.17 -10.13
N LEU A 118 13.33 -27.15 -8.83
CA LEU A 118 13.60 -26.01 -7.95
C LEU A 118 15.09 -25.65 -8.00
N ALA A 119 15.39 -24.38 -8.29
CA ALA A 119 16.76 -23.88 -8.34
C ALA A 119 17.33 -23.77 -6.91
N ASP A 120 18.52 -24.34 -6.72
CA ASP A 120 19.27 -24.29 -5.46
C ASP A 120 20.34 -23.21 -5.52
N GLY A 121 20.43 -22.39 -4.47
CA GLY A 121 21.56 -21.48 -4.19
C GLY A 121 21.83 -20.30 -5.14
N ASN A 122 21.38 -19.10 -4.76
CA ASN A 122 21.96 -17.79 -5.12
C ASN A 122 22.17 -17.51 -6.64
N ASP A 123 21.11 -17.08 -7.33
CA ASP A 123 21.23 -16.57 -8.71
C ASP A 123 22.13 -15.32 -8.80
N LYS A 124 22.82 -15.17 -9.94
CA LYS A 124 23.85 -14.15 -10.22
C LYS A 124 23.60 -13.44 -11.55
N THR A 125 23.02 -12.24 -11.49
CA THR A 125 22.80 -11.36 -12.64
C THR A 125 23.75 -10.16 -12.62
N THR A 126 24.16 -9.65 -13.79
CA THR A 126 25.03 -8.47 -13.93
C THR A 126 24.37 -7.40 -14.82
N VAL A 127 24.33 -6.14 -14.37
CA VAL A 127 23.78 -4.98 -15.10
C VAL A 127 24.58 -3.72 -14.72
N ASP A 128 25.08 -2.96 -15.71
CA ASP A 128 25.77 -1.67 -15.52
C ASP A 128 26.86 -1.66 -14.43
N PHE A 129 27.79 -2.61 -14.54
CA PHE A 129 28.86 -2.89 -13.56
C PHE A 129 28.38 -3.32 -12.15
N ASN A 130 27.09 -3.51 -11.94
CA ASN A 130 26.52 -4.09 -10.72
C ASN A 130 26.36 -5.60 -10.85
N LYS A 131 26.85 -6.36 -9.87
CA LYS A 131 26.67 -7.82 -9.77
C LYS A 131 25.75 -8.13 -8.58
N PHE A 132 24.67 -8.85 -8.84
CA PHE A 132 23.60 -9.11 -7.87
C PHE A 132 23.65 -10.55 -7.33
N LEU A 133 23.14 -10.73 -6.11
CA LEU A 133 22.84 -12.00 -5.47
C LEU A 133 21.43 -11.94 -4.88
N THR A 134 20.59 -12.94 -5.14
CA THR A 134 19.27 -13.06 -4.51
C THR A 134 19.20 -14.28 -3.60
N ARG A 135 18.59 -14.12 -2.42
CA ARG A 135 18.38 -15.17 -1.41
C ARG A 135 16.98 -15.08 -0.82
N GLU A 136 16.22 -16.15 -0.92
CA GLU A 136 14.96 -16.30 -0.18
C GLU A 136 15.22 -16.81 1.25
N ILE A 137 14.46 -16.32 2.24
CA ILE A 137 14.54 -16.80 3.63
C ILE A 137 13.25 -16.54 4.42
N ASP A 138 12.89 -17.48 5.31
CA ASP A 138 11.83 -17.28 6.29
C ASP A 138 12.37 -16.60 7.56
N PHE A 139 11.69 -15.55 8.03
CA PHE A 139 12.07 -14.79 9.22
C PHE A 139 10.85 -14.09 9.84
N GLU A 140 10.75 -14.13 11.18
CA GLU A 140 9.61 -13.62 11.98
C GLU A 140 8.22 -14.06 11.47
N GLY A 141 8.13 -15.28 10.89
CA GLY A 141 6.89 -15.83 10.36
C GLY A 141 6.48 -15.30 8.98
N ALA A 142 7.33 -14.51 8.31
CA ALA A 142 7.15 -14.06 6.94
C ALA A 142 8.26 -14.60 6.02
N HIS A 143 7.96 -14.70 4.73
CA HIS A 143 8.93 -15.05 3.68
C HIS A 143 9.54 -13.78 3.09
N TRP A 144 10.86 -13.79 2.86
CA TRP A 144 11.62 -12.60 2.46
C TRP A 144 12.58 -12.89 1.31
N THR A 145 12.39 -12.18 0.20
CA THR A 145 13.40 -12.04 -0.85
C THR A 145 14.42 -10.97 -0.45
N LEU A 146 15.68 -11.36 -0.32
CA LEU A 146 16.80 -10.46 -0.06
C LEU A 146 17.66 -10.36 -1.32
N THR A 147 17.85 -9.15 -1.85
CA THR A 147 18.72 -8.90 -3.00
C THR A 147 19.90 -8.04 -2.57
N SER A 148 21.11 -8.54 -2.80
CA SER A 148 22.37 -7.87 -2.50
C SER A 148 23.08 -7.45 -3.79
N GLY A 149 23.28 -6.14 -3.98
CA GLY A 149 23.98 -5.56 -5.12
C GLY A 149 25.42 -5.16 -4.77
N HIS A 150 26.32 -5.25 -5.75
CA HIS A 150 27.73 -4.91 -5.61
C HIS A 150 28.18 -4.14 -6.85
N TYR A 151 28.58 -2.88 -6.69
CA TYR A 151 29.02 -2.01 -7.78
C TYR A 151 30.54 -2.06 -7.95
N PHE A 152 30.99 -2.19 -9.18
CA PHE A 152 32.39 -2.13 -9.61
C PHE A 152 32.58 -0.89 -10.48
N SER A 153 33.74 -0.23 -10.44
CA SER A 153 34.01 0.93 -11.31
C SER A 153 34.33 0.50 -12.75
N GLU A 154 34.99 -0.65 -12.92
CA GLU A 154 35.28 -1.28 -14.20
C GLU A 154 34.83 -2.76 -14.23
N GLU A 155 34.52 -3.29 -15.41
CA GLU A 155 33.96 -4.65 -15.57
C GLU A 155 34.88 -5.75 -15.00
N ASN A 156 36.19 -5.54 -15.15
CA ASN A 156 37.26 -6.45 -14.80
C ASN A 156 37.86 -6.20 -13.40
N ASP A 157 37.29 -5.28 -12.62
CA ASP A 157 37.79 -5.00 -11.27
C ASP A 157 37.75 -6.26 -10.38
N PRO A 158 38.84 -6.59 -9.66
CA PRO A 158 38.93 -7.79 -8.83
C PRO A 158 38.07 -7.71 -7.56
N THR A 159 37.56 -6.53 -7.22
CA THR A 159 36.69 -6.27 -6.08
C THR A 159 35.71 -5.15 -6.40
N TRP A 160 34.63 -5.05 -5.63
CA TRP A 160 33.61 -4.02 -5.77
C TRP A 160 33.97 -2.79 -4.92
N ASP A 161 33.53 -1.60 -5.31
CA ASP A 161 33.75 -0.36 -4.54
C ASP A 161 32.77 -0.24 -3.39
N ARG A 162 31.49 -0.53 -3.64
CA ARG A 162 30.40 -0.51 -2.65
C ARG A 162 29.44 -1.68 -2.85
N ALA A 163 28.82 -2.14 -1.77
CA ALA A 163 27.78 -3.16 -1.82
C ALA A 163 26.61 -2.79 -0.91
N TRP A 164 25.42 -3.30 -1.20
CA TRP A 164 24.20 -3.06 -0.42
C TRP A 164 23.29 -4.27 -0.46
N CYS A 165 22.35 -4.37 0.47
CA CYS A 165 21.29 -5.37 0.46
C CYS A 165 19.95 -4.73 0.80
N TYR A 166 18.89 -5.15 0.09
CA TYR A 166 17.53 -4.64 0.24
C TYR A 166 16.51 -5.78 0.14
N THR A 167 15.27 -5.48 0.53
CA THR A 167 14.10 -6.31 0.26
C THR A 167 12.98 -5.47 -0.37
N ARG A 168 12.06 -6.11 -1.09
CA ARG A 168 10.89 -5.46 -1.71
C ARG A 168 9.62 -6.22 -1.34
N ARG A 169 8.60 -5.50 -0.87
CA ARG A 169 7.31 -6.09 -0.48
C ARG A 169 6.15 -5.23 -0.93
N LEU A 170 5.15 -5.87 -1.54
CA LEU A 170 3.90 -5.22 -1.95
C LEU A 170 2.99 -5.01 -0.73
N MET A 171 2.87 -3.78 -0.25
CA MET A 171 1.99 -3.39 0.85
C MET A 171 0.85 -2.52 0.32
N ASN A 172 -0.40 -2.96 0.50
CA ASN A 172 -1.61 -2.26 0.05
C ASN A 172 -1.60 -1.87 -1.45
N GLY A 173 -0.91 -2.64 -2.29
CA GLY A 173 -0.76 -2.37 -3.74
C GLY A 173 0.42 -1.47 -4.12
N VAL A 174 1.19 -0.96 -3.15
CA VAL A 174 2.42 -0.18 -3.35
C VAL A 174 3.63 -1.09 -3.13
N ASP A 175 4.61 -1.06 -4.04
CA ASP A 175 5.88 -1.78 -3.86
C ASP A 175 6.80 -0.99 -2.94
N VAL A 176 7.13 -1.54 -1.77
CA VAL A 176 7.98 -0.90 -0.75
C VAL A 176 9.37 -1.52 -0.81
N ASN A 177 10.32 -0.78 -1.36
CA ASN A 177 11.75 -1.10 -1.28
C ASN A 177 12.30 -0.63 0.07
N ALA A 178 12.85 -1.57 0.85
CA ALA A 178 13.55 -1.30 2.10
C ALA A 178 15.00 -1.73 1.98
N ASP A 179 15.90 -0.75 1.87
CA ASP A 179 17.34 -0.97 1.93
C ASP A 179 17.73 -1.35 3.36
N LEU A 180 18.26 -2.56 3.55
CA LEU A 180 18.51 -3.13 4.87
C LEU A 180 19.90 -2.73 5.38
N VAL A 181 20.93 -2.90 4.55
CA VAL A 181 22.34 -2.68 4.94
C VAL A 181 23.17 -2.19 3.77
N THR A 182 24.14 -1.32 4.03
CA THR A 182 25.17 -0.91 3.05
C THR A 182 26.57 -1.23 3.56
N ARG A 183 27.50 -1.48 2.64
CA ARG A 183 28.93 -1.67 2.87
C ARG A 183 29.68 -0.65 2.01
N PRO A 184 30.12 0.48 2.59
CA PRO A 184 30.77 1.55 1.84
C PRO A 184 32.05 1.15 1.12
N THR A 185 32.75 0.10 1.59
CA THR A 185 33.90 -0.55 0.92
C THR A 185 33.96 -2.05 1.27
N PRO A 186 34.78 -2.87 0.59
CA PRO A 186 35.04 -4.27 0.97
C PRO A 186 35.54 -4.46 2.40
N THR A 187 36.20 -3.45 2.99
CA THR A 187 36.80 -3.49 4.33
C THR A 187 36.03 -2.72 5.39
N ALA A 188 35.05 -1.89 5.00
CA ALA A 188 34.24 -1.11 5.93
C ALA A 188 33.32 -2.01 6.80
N VAL A 189 33.06 -1.54 8.02
CA VAL A 189 31.96 -2.05 8.86
C VAL A 189 30.64 -1.77 8.12
N PRO A 190 29.71 -2.74 8.02
CA PRO A 190 28.43 -2.50 7.37
C PRO A 190 27.54 -1.60 8.21
N GLN A 191 26.78 -0.71 7.56
CA GLN A 191 25.85 0.19 8.23
C GLN A 191 24.42 -0.27 8.03
N ALA A 192 23.67 -0.41 9.12
CA ALA A 192 22.28 -0.88 9.12
C ALA A 192 21.50 -0.38 10.34
N PRO A 193 20.16 -0.24 10.25
CA PRO A 193 19.38 -0.28 9.03
C PRO A 193 19.58 0.98 8.17
N ILE A 194 19.39 0.88 6.85
CA ILE A 194 19.44 2.04 5.93
C ILE A 194 18.06 2.67 5.73
N ALA A 195 17.04 1.87 5.43
CA ALA A 195 15.66 2.31 5.24
C ALA A 195 15.12 3.06 6.47
N SER A 196 14.32 4.10 6.24
CA SER A 196 13.79 4.92 7.34
C SER A 196 12.97 4.07 8.33
N PRO A 197 12.91 4.44 9.63
CA PRO A 197 12.05 3.75 10.59
C PRO A 197 10.58 3.65 10.16
N ALA A 198 10.04 4.62 9.39
CA ALA A 198 8.72 4.56 8.79
C ALA A 198 8.62 3.50 7.66
N THR A 199 9.65 3.41 6.81
CA THR A 199 9.74 2.42 5.71
C THR A 199 9.84 0.99 6.25
N LEU A 200 10.61 0.78 7.32
CA LEU A 200 10.70 -0.53 7.98
C LEU A 200 9.35 -0.92 8.60
N ALA A 201 8.74 -0.01 9.35
CA ALA A 201 7.52 -0.30 10.07
C ALA A 201 6.30 -0.47 9.15
N SER A 202 6.30 0.08 7.93
CA SER A 202 5.24 -0.18 6.93
C SER A 202 5.32 -1.59 6.31
N ILE A 203 6.46 -2.28 6.38
CA ILE A 203 6.63 -3.71 6.01
C ILE A 203 6.66 -4.64 7.23
N GLY A 204 6.37 -4.12 8.43
CA GLY A 204 6.28 -4.86 9.69
C GLY A 204 7.60 -5.03 10.45
N LEU A 205 8.71 -4.45 9.98
CA LEU A 205 10.01 -4.50 10.66
C LEU A 205 10.16 -3.37 11.69
N ASN A 206 11.07 -3.57 12.62
CA ASN A 206 11.66 -2.50 13.44
C ASN A 206 13.18 -2.49 13.24
N ASP A 207 13.89 -1.54 13.84
CA ASP A 207 15.35 -1.43 13.65
C ASP A 207 16.11 -2.71 14.06
N SER A 208 15.70 -3.41 15.11
CA SER A 208 16.32 -4.68 15.53
C SER A 208 16.07 -5.78 14.50
N SER A 209 14.80 -6.02 14.13
CA SER A 209 14.49 -7.10 13.18
C SER A 209 14.95 -6.80 11.76
N ALA A 210 15.12 -5.52 11.38
CA ALA A 210 15.78 -5.14 10.14
C ALA A 210 17.29 -5.42 10.15
N MET A 211 17.99 -5.25 11.28
CA MET A 211 19.39 -5.65 11.42
C MET A 211 19.54 -7.18 11.43
N GLU A 212 18.62 -7.91 12.07
CA GLU A 212 18.61 -9.38 12.01
C GLU A 212 18.28 -9.93 10.62
N LEU A 213 17.42 -9.25 9.86
CA LEU A 213 17.16 -9.58 8.46
C LEU A 213 18.37 -9.24 7.57
N ALA A 214 19.03 -8.09 7.78
CA ALA A 214 20.27 -7.71 7.10
C ALA A 214 21.41 -8.74 7.30
N ALA A 215 21.52 -9.33 8.50
CA ALA A 215 22.49 -10.38 8.81
C ALA A 215 22.36 -11.66 7.94
N LYS A 216 21.24 -11.80 7.21
CA LYS A 216 20.97 -12.93 6.31
C LYS A 216 21.35 -12.66 4.84
N CYS A 217 21.72 -11.42 4.50
CA CYS A 217 22.13 -11.02 3.15
C CYS A 217 23.39 -11.76 2.67
N ALA A 218 23.51 -11.97 1.35
CA ALA A 218 24.60 -12.72 0.73
C ALA A 218 25.58 -11.76 0.02
N TRP A 219 26.87 -11.86 0.33
CA TRP A 219 27.90 -10.96 -0.21
C TRP A 219 28.84 -11.70 -1.18
N LEU A 220 29.26 -11.04 -2.27
CA LEU A 220 30.16 -11.63 -3.28
C LEU A 220 31.56 -11.93 -2.75
N ASP A 221 32.00 -11.27 -1.69
CA ASP A 221 33.26 -11.57 -0.99
C ASP A 221 33.13 -12.69 0.05
N GLY A 222 31.98 -13.37 0.11
CA GLY A 222 31.72 -14.52 0.97
C GLY A 222 31.65 -14.21 2.46
N LYS A 223 31.74 -12.94 2.87
CA LYS A 223 31.64 -12.54 4.27
C LYS A 223 30.22 -12.72 4.81
N THR A 224 30.13 -12.92 6.11
CA THR A 224 28.91 -12.92 6.91
C THR A 224 29.09 -11.96 8.08
N PHE A 225 28.00 -11.37 8.55
CA PHE A 225 27.99 -10.43 9.68
C PHE A 225 26.80 -10.74 10.59
N SER A 226 26.97 -10.63 11.89
CA SER A 226 25.87 -10.63 12.86
C SER A 226 25.26 -9.23 12.99
N ALA A 227 24.01 -9.16 13.47
CA ALA A 227 23.30 -7.89 13.69
C ALA A 227 24.03 -6.95 14.67
N ALA A 228 24.88 -7.48 15.56
CA ALA A 228 25.65 -6.71 16.53
C ALA A 228 26.95 -6.10 15.96
N GLU A 229 27.34 -6.46 14.73
CA GLU A 229 28.47 -5.86 14.01
C GLU A 229 28.07 -4.64 13.16
N TYR A 230 26.79 -4.26 13.15
CA TYR A 230 26.30 -3.17 12.32
C TYR A 230 26.31 -1.82 13.04
N GLU A 231 26.83 -0.81 12.36
CA GLU A 231 26.80 0.57 12.82
C GLU A 231 25.50 1.27 12.34
N PRO A 232 24.68 1.86 13.22
CA PRO A 232 23.53 2.63 12.79
C PRO A 232 24.00 3.92 12.08
N PRO A 233 23.46 4.26 10.89
CA PRO A 233 23.80 5.50 10.20
C PRO A 233 23.69 6.75 11.07
N ALA A 234 24.60 7.70 10.88
CA ALA A 234 24.63 8.95 11.62
C ALA A 234 23.28 9.69 11.54
N GLY A 235 22.75 10.11 12.70
CA GLY A 235 21.44 10.76 12.80
C GLY A 235 20.23 9.81 12.84
N ARG A 236 20.39 8.48 12.66
CA ARG A 236 19.26 7.53 12.68
C ARG A 236 18.45 7.57 13.99
N ALA A 237 19.14 7.60 15.13
CA ALA A 237 18.49 7.65 16.44
C ALA A 237 17.68 8.94 16.66
N GLU A 238 18.11 10.06 16.07
CA GLU A 238 17.37 11.33 16.09
C GLU A 238 16.16 11.27 15.15
N ALA A 239 16.32 10.72 13.94
CA ALA A 239 15.23 10.50 12.99
C ALA A 239 14.15 9.54 13.52
N ALA A 240 14.52 8.57 14.36
CA ALA A 240 13.58 7.69 15.06
C ALA A 240 12.80 8.38 16.20
N LYS A 241 13.33 9.49 16.75
CA LYS A 241 12.66 10.33 17.74
C LYS A 241 11.73 11.38 17.11
N LYS A 242 11.97 11.81 15.86
CA LYS A 242 11.17 12.84 15.17
C LYS A 242 9.72 12.45 14.97
N LEU A 243 8.80 13.40 15.19
CA LEU A 243 7.37 13.17 15.03
C LEU A 243 6.90 13.35 13.58
N ILE A 244 6.11 12.39 13.09
CA ILE A 244 5.32 12.53 11.86
C ILE A 244 4.00 13.19 12.23
N VAL A 245 3.85 14.46 11.85
CA VAL A 245 2.70 15.32 12.19
C VAL A 245 1.53 15.11 11.22
N GLN A 246 0.30 15.11 11.75
CA GLN A 246 -0.94 15.09 10.98
C GLN A 246 -1.93 16.14 11.55
N ASP A 247 -2.16 17.21 10.79
CA ASP A 247 -3.05 18.30 11.20
C ASP A 247 -4.54 17.96 11.00
N GLY A 248 -5.40 18.43 11.91
CA GLY A 248 -6.84 18.13 11.88
C GLY A 248 -7.21 16.74 12.42
N TRP A 249 -6.32 16.17 13.25
CA TRP A 249 -6.45 14.86 13.87
C TRP A 249 -6.10 14.90 15.36
N ASP A 250 -6.75 14.02 16.12
CA ASP A 250 -6.47 13.66 17.51
C ASP A 250 -6.01 12.19 17.55
N ALA A 251 -5.09 11.84 18.46
CA ALA A 251 -4.46 10.52 18.53
C ALA A 251 -4.96 9.74 19.75
N MET A 252 -5.81 8.74 19.53
CA MET A 252 -6.31 7.88 20.60
C MET A 252 -5.19 6.97 21.14
N GLY A 253 -4.81 7.19 22.39
CA GLY A 253 -3.76 6.47 23.12
C GLY A 253 -3.73 6.88 24.60
N PHE A 254 -2.81 6.31 25.38
CA PHE A 254 -2.66 6.60 26.80
C PHE A 254 -1.81 7.87 27.03
N ASP A 255 -2.42 8.88 27.66
CA ASP A 255 -1.71 10.08 28.11
C ASP A 255 -0.66 9.75 29.19
N LEU A 256 0.49 10.44 29.13
CA LEU A 256 1.52 10.37 30.15
C LEU A 256 1.04 11.03 31.46
N PRO A 257 1.62 10.65 32.63
CA PRO A 257 1.30 11.29 33.91
C PRO A 257 1.51 12.81 33.87
N GLY A 258 0.51 13.56 34.34
CA GLY A 258 0.56 15.03 34.41
C GLY A 258 0.15 15.77 33.13
N MET A 259 -0.41 15.08 32.13
CA MET A 259 -1.03 15.73 30.97
C MET A 259 -2.39 16.39 31.29
N PRO A 260 -2.81 17.40 30.51
CA PRO A 260 -2.05 18.09 29.47
C PRO A 260 -1.06 19.13 30.03
N LEU A 261 0.04 19.34 29.31
CA LEU A 261 0.88 20.52 29.50
C LEU A 261 0.16 21.74 28.91
N MET A 262 -0.27 22.65 29.77
CA MET A 262 -0.97 23.89 29.38
C MET A 262 -0.01 25.01 28.99
N ASN A 263 -0.45 25.92 28.12
CA ASN A 263 0.26 27.15 27.71
C ASN A 263 1.62 26.89 27.03
N VAL A 264 1.74 25.79 26.27
CA VAL A 264 2.91 25.51 25.43
C VAL A 264 2.57 25.72 23.96
N SER A 265 3.57 25.99 23.11
CA SER A 265 3.38 25.99 21.65
C SER A 265 3.39 24.57 21.08
N PHE A 266 2.95 24.41 19.82
CA PHE A 266 3.04 23.13 19.12
C PHE A 266 4.50 22.64 19.00
N ASP A 267 5.44 23.52 18.67
CA ASP A 267 6.87 23.16 18.56
C ASP A 267 7.47 22.75 19.90
N GLN A 268 7.02 23.35 21.00
CA GLN A 268 7.38 22.94 22.35
C GLN A 268 6.77 21.59 22.72
N CYS A 269 5.54 21.30 22.27
CA CYS A 269 4.88 20.00 22.44
C CYS A 269 5.65 18.89 21.71
N GLN A 270 6.01 19.14 20.44
CA GLN A 270 6.85 18.25 19.64
C GLN A 270 8.21 18.02 20.32
N THR A 271 8.99 19.08 20.55
CA THR A 271 10.35 19.00 21.10
C THR A 271 10.41 18.24 22.43
N ARG A 272 9.40 18.41 23.31
CA ARG A 272 9.31 17.66 24.58
C ARG A 272 9.11 16.16 24.34
N CYS A 273 8.25 15.77 23.40
CA CYS A 273 8.01 14.36 23.08
C CYS A 273 9.17 13.71 22.30
N GLU A 274 9.86 14.45 21.45
CA GLU A 274 11.06 13.96 20.77
C GLU A 274 12.20 13.70 21.77
N GLY A 275 12.36 14.58 22.76
CA GLY A 275 13.33 14.43 23.85
C GLY A 275 12.96 13.42 24.95
N ASP A 276 11.71 12.97 25.02
CA ASP A 276 11.19 12.04 26.03
C ASP A 276 10.98 10.63 25.42
N ASP A 277 11.71 9.63 25.90
CA ASP A 277 11.61 8.25 25.40
C ASP A 277 10.39 7.48 25.92
N GLN A 278 9.70 7.98 26.95
CA GLN A 278 8.37 7.49 27.32
C GLN A 278 7.29 8.01 26.37
N CYS A 279 7.50 9.18 25.75
CA CYS A 279 6.57 9.73 24.77
C CYS A 279 6.74 9.07 23.40
N GLN A 280 5.64 8.62 22.81
CA GLN A 280 5.61 8.01 21.48
C GLN A 280 4.63 8.74 20.54
N ALA A 281 3.66 9.48 21.08
CA ALA A 281 2.76 10.34 20.32
C ALA A 281 2.37 11.61 21.11
N ILE A 282 1.83 12.59 20.40
CA ILE A 282 1.20 13.80 20.96
C ILE A 282 -0.18 14.01 20.35
N THR A 283 -1.01 14.73 21.10
CA THR A 283 -2.09 15.54 20.52
C THR A 283 -1.97 16.94 21.07
N TYR A 284 -2.02 17.93 20.19
CA TYR A 284 -1.98 19.34 20.55
C TYR A 284 -3.32 20.00 20.23
N ASP A 285 -4.01 20.46 21.27
CA ASP A 285 -5.21 21.27 21.15
C ASP A 285 -4.81 22.72 20.82
N LYS A 286 -5.07 23.14 19.58
CA LYS A 286 -4.73 24.47 19.05
C LYS A 286 -5.50 25.60 19.74
N LYS A 287 -6.68 25.28 20.28
CA LYS A 287 -7.65 26.25 20.83
C LYS A 287 -7.37 26.58 22.29
N HIS A 288 -6.87 25.60 23.05
CA HIS A 288 -6.53 25.74 24.47
C HIS A 288 -5.01 25.75 24.73
N SER A 289 -4.19 25.67 23.68
CA SER A 289 -2.71 25.58 23.74
C SER A 289 -2.23 24.51 24.70
N ALA A 290 -2.83 23.32 24.57
CA ALA A 290 -2.70 22.20 25.50
C ALA A 290 -2.07 20.99 24.79
N CYS A 291 -0.97 20.49 25.34
CA CYS A 291 -0.20 19.38 24.79
C CYS A 291 -0.45 18.11 25.60
N PHE A 292 -0.98 17.08 24.95
CA PHE A 292 -1.24 15.76 25.51
C PHE A 292 -0.20 14.77 24.96
N MET A 293 0.94 14.65 25.65
CA MET A 293 1.99 13.66 25.37
C MET A 293 1.51 12.26 25.79
N LYS A 294 1.75 11.25 24.96
CA LYS A 294 1.18 9.90 25.10
C LYS A 294 2.26 8.81 25.00
N SER A 295 2.11 7.73 25.75
CA SER A 295 3.01 6.57 25.67
C SER A 295 2.74 5.65 24.48
N ASP A 296 1.57 5.76 23.85
CA ASP A 296 1.24 5.11 22.59
C ASP A 296 0.24 5.93 21.76
N ALA A 297 -0.08 5.42 20.57
CA ALA A 297 -1.30 5.76 19.84
C ALA A 297 -1.73 4.55 19.02
N SER A 298 -3.04 4.38 18.84
CA SER A 298 -3.64 3.24 18.11
C SER A 298 -4.55 3.68 16.97
N ILE A 299 -5.26 4.81 17.12
CA ILE A 299 -6.20 5.34 16.13
C ILE A 299 -6.05 6.87 16.03
N LEU A 300 -6.04 7.44 14.82
CA LEU A 300 -6.30 8.87 14.62
C LEU A 300 -7.79 9.09 14.32
N VAL A 301 -8.37 10.07 15.00
CA VAL A 301 -9.78 10.49 14.88
C VAL A 301 -9.88 11.97 14.48
N ARG A 302 -10.97 12.37 13.81
CA ARG A 302 -11.06 13.69 13.17
C ARG A 302 -11.35 14.81 14.17
N ALA A 303 -10.43 15.78 14.26
CA ALA A 303 -10.54 16.95 15.14
C ALA A 303 -9.85 18.17 14.50
N SER A 304 -10.61 19.08 13.90
CA SER A 304 -10.09 20.29 13.20
C SER A 304 -9.16 21.13 14.08
N ASP A 305 -9.54 21.28 15.34
CA ASP A 305 -8.90 22.14 16.33
C ASP A 305 -7.68 21.45 16.97
N ALA A 306 -7.30 20.25 16.51
CA ALA A 306 -6.16 19.48 17.00
C ALA A 306 -5.09 19.24 15.91
N ALA A 307 -3.88 18.94 16.36
CA ALA A 307 -2.81 18.37 15.55
C ALA A 307 -2.21 17.15 16.27
N ALA A 308 -2.16 16.01 15.58
CA ALA A 308 -1.52 14.80 16.07
C ALA A 308 -0.05 14.76 15.62
N GLY A 309 0.79 14.04 16.35
CA GLY A 309 2.13 13.68 15.91
C GLY A 309 2.58 12.39 16.56
N ALA A 310 3.30 11.52 15.85
CA ALA A 310 3.77 10.25 16.40
C ALA A 310 5.17 9.88 15.90
N LYS A 311 5.97 9.23 16.75
CA LYS A 311 7.26 8.67 16.36
C LYS A 311 7.03 7.60 15.28
N PRO A 312 7.99 7.36 14.35
CA PRO A 312 7.69 6.59 13.13
C PRO A 312 7.29 5.14 13.40
N SER A 313 7.77 4.57 14.51
CA SER A 313 7.46 3.26 15.07
C SER A 313 5.97 3.05 15.45
N VAL A 314 5.26 4.16 15.69
CA VAL A 314 3.83 4.24 16.01
C VAL A 314 3.04 4.79 14.83
N ALA A 315 3.49 5.90 14.22
CA ALA A 315 2.81 6.57 13.11
C ALA A 315 2.45 5.64 11.93
N SER A 316 3.28 4.62 11.68
CA SER A 316 3.08 3.60 10.64
C SER A 316 2.02 2.53 10.96
N LYS A 317 1.54 2.46 12.21
CA LYS A 317 0.62 1.43 12.73
C LYS A 317 -0.73 2.00 13.16
N VAL A 318 -0.81 3.32 13.37
CA VAL A 318 -2.03 4.01 13.80
C VAL A 318 -3.09 3.95 12.68
N GLN A 319 -4.30 3.51 13.03
CA GLN A 319 -5.42 3.40 12.10
C GLN A 319 -6.11 4.76 11.91
N LEU A 320 -6.48 5.12 10.69
CA LEU A 320 -7.25 6.34 10.42
C LEU A 320 -8.75 6.03 10.53
N SER A 321 -9.47 6.75 11.39
CA SER A 321 -10.93 6.60 11.56
C SER A 321 -11.65 7.92 11.30
N SER A 322 -12.69 7.93 10.46
CA SER A 322 -13.48 9.13 10.16
C SER A 322 -14.44 9.54 11.27
N LEU A 323 -14.31 8.96 12.46
CA LEU A 323 -15.12 9.25 13.64
C LEU A 323 -14.99 10.72 14.06
N VAL A 324 -16.14 11.40 14.19
CA VAL A 324 -16.29 12.78 14.68
C VAL A 324 -17.14 12.76 15.95
N PHE A 325 -16.69 13.45 16.99
CA PHE A 325 -17.37 13.50 18.29
C PHE A 325 -18.37 14.65 18.42
N TYR A 326 -19.44 14.41 19.18
CA TYR A 326 -20.47 15.40 19.50
C TYR A 326 -20.68 15.49 21.02
N LYS A 327 -20.95 16.69 21.51
CA LYS A 327 -21.22 16.98 22.92
C LYS A 327 -22.67 17.46 23.07
N ASN A 328 -23.43 16.85 23.98
CA ASN A 328 -24.86 17.10 24.17
C ASN A 328 -25.71 16.77 22.92
N THR A 329 -25.34 15.70 22.22
CA THR A 329 -26.02 15.20 21.03
C THR A 329 -26.11 13.68 21.14
N VAL A 330 -27.25 13.11 20.73
CA VAL A 330 -27.41 11.68 20.49
C VAL A 330 -27.38 11.41 18.99
N VAL A 331 -26.62 10.40 18.58
CA VAL A 331 -26.62 9.84 17.23
C VAL A 331 -27.83 8.92 17.12
N VAL A 332 -28.77 9.23 16.22
CA VAL A 332 -30.02 8.49 16.06
C VAL A 332 -29.87 7.46 14.95
N GLY A 333 -30.28 6.23 15.22
CA GLY A 333 -30.23 5.11 14.29
C GLY A 333 -30.35 3.77 15.02
N ASP A 334 -30.15 2.68 14.29
CA ASP A 334 -30.27 1.34 14.85
C ASP A 334 -28.97 0.91 15.54
N SER A 335 -29.12 0.21 16.66
CA SER A 335 -28.02 -0.24 17.52
C SER A 335 -27.93 -1.76 17.52
N TYR A 336 -26.72 -2.29 17.37
CA TYR A 336 -26.44 -3.73 17.32
C TYR A 336 -25.73 -4.26 18.57
N SER A 337 -25.36 -3.36 19.49
CA SER A 337 -24.71 -3.69 20.76
C SER A 337 -24.98 -2.54 21.74
N ASN A 338 -25.35 -2.87 22.97
CA ASN A 338 -25.54 -1.88 24.04
C ASN A 338 -25.06 -2.48 25.37
N GLU A 339 -23.76 -2.35 25.64
CA GLU A 339 -23.06 -3.10 26.68
C GLU A 339 -22.38 -2.17 27.71
N PRO A 340 -22.13 -2.64 28.95
CA PRO A 340 -21.38 -1.88 29.94
C PRO A 340 -19.93 -1.63 29.49
N GLY A 341 -19.42 -0.40 29.65
CA GLY A 341 -18.06 -0.03 29.26
C GLY A 341 -17.67 1.39 29.69
N SER A 342 -16.42 1.78 29.40
CA SER A 342 -15.97 3.16 29.55
C SER A 342 -16.18 3.96 28.26
N TYR A 343 -16.22 5.29 28.36
CA TYR A 343 -16.25 6.17 27.17
C TYR A 343 -15.09 5.88 26.21
N ALA A 344 -13.86 5.73 26.75
CA ALA A 344 -12.67 5.45 25.96
C ALA A 344 -12.77 4.11 25.21
N ASN A 345 -13.26 3.06 25.88
CA ASN A 345 -13.47 1.76 25.25
C ASN A 345 -14.57 1.83 24.17
N CYS A 346 -15.63 2.60 24.41
CA CYS A 346 -16.72 2.81 23.46
C CYS A 346 -16.24 3.50 22.17
N VAL A 347 -15.43 4.56 22.33
CA VAL A 347 -14.76 5.26 21.22
C VAL A 347 -13.84 4.31 20.44
N LEU A 348 -12.92 3.62 21.13
CA LEU A 348 -11.94 2.73 20.49
C LEU A 348 -12.61 1.57 19.74
N ALA A 349 -13.63 0.94 20.36
CA ALA A 349 -14.39 -0.14 19.75
C ALA A 349 -15.08 0.31 18.45
N CYS A 350 -15.85 1.40 18.49
CA CYS A 350 -16.53 1.91 17.31
C CYS A 350 -15.55 2.44 16.24
N ALA A 351 -14.43 3.05 16.65
CA ALA A 351 -13.45 3.58 15.72
C ALA A 351 -12.73 2.48 14.92
N ALA A 352 -12.49 1.32 15.53
CA ALA A 352 -11.87 0.15 14.89
C ALA A 352 -12.87 -0.78 14.16
N ASP A 353 -14.04 -1.04 14.74
CA ASP A 353 -15.07 -1.90 14.13
C ASP A 353 -15.59 -1.30 12.84
N GLN A 354 -15.37 -1.99 11.71
CA GLN A 354 -15.81 -1.55 10.39
C GLN A 354 -17.34 -1.54 10.24
N LYS A 355 -18.07 -2.28 11.08
CA LYS A 355 -19.52 -2.28 11.13
C LYS A 355 -20.07 -1.03 11.84
N CYS A 356 -19.34 -0.47 12.81
CA CYS A 356 -19.80 0.69 13.56
C CYS A 356 -19.80 1.95 12.68
N LEU A 357 -20.95 2.58 12.50
CA LEU A 357 -21.11 3.89 11.88
C LEU A 357 -21.24 5.01 12.93
N GLY A 358 -21.60 4.69 14.17
CA GLY A 358 -21.57 5.64 15.28
C GLY A 358 -21.84 5.01 16.64
N PHE A 359 -21.66 5.79 17.70
CA PHE A 359 -21.87 5.33 19.08
C PHE A 359 -22.56 6.41 19.93
N ASN A 360 -23.24 5.97 20.99
CA ASN A 360 -23.69 6.82 22.09
C ASN A 360 -23.19 6.24 23.42
N PHE A 361 -22.65 7.11 24.27
CA PHE A 361 -22.22 6.75 25.63
C PHE A 361 -23.10 7.43 26.67
N ASP A 362 -23.78 6.61 27.46
CA ASP A 362 -24.58 7.01 28.61
C ASP A 362 -23.70 6.98 29.87
N SER A 363 -23.04 8.12 30.15
CA SER A 363 -22.09 8.24 31.25
C SER A 363 -22.68 7.97 32.65
N PRO A 364 -23.92 8.38 32.99
CA PRO A 364 -24.59 7.96 34.22
C PRO A 364 -24.64 6.45 34.46
N ASN A 365 -24.89 5.65 33.41
CA ASN A 365 -25.04 4.19 33.53
C ASN A 365 -23.80 3.40 33.07
N ASN A 366 -22.78 4.07 32.51
CA ASN A 366 -21.61 3.48 31.86
C ASN A 366 -22.00 2.49 30.74
N MET A 367 -23.01 2.84 29.94
CA MET A 367 -23.47 2.02 28.81
C MET A 367 -22.96 2.57 27.48
N CYS A 368 -22.43 1.69 26.63
CA CYS A 368 -21.98 1.97 25.28
C CYS A 368 -22.93 1.34 24.26
N ALA A 369 -23.70 2.17 23.55
CA ALA A 369 -24.50 1.74 22.41
C ALA A 369 -23.70 1.96 21.11
N MET A 370 -23.49 0.91 20.31
CA MET A 370 -22.86 0.97 18.98
C MET A 370 -23.88 0.75 17.87
N LEU A 371 -23.82 1.60 16.85
CA LEU A 371 -24.80 1.73 15.77
C LEU A 371 -24.18 1.37 14.43
N ASP A 372 -24.87 0.53 13.66
CA ASP A 372 -24.53 0.16 12.28
C ASP A 372 -25.38 0.92 11.25
N GLN A 373 -26.32 1.75 11.71
CA GLN A 373 -27.04 2.73 10.91
C GLN A 373 -27.05 4.09 11.63
N VAL A 374 -26.82 5.18 10.90
CA VAL A 374 -26.97 6.56 11.40
C VAL A 374 -27.96 7.29 10.50
N THR A 375 -29.04 7.81 11.07
CA THR A 375 -30.14 8.47 10.34
C THR A 375 -30.17 9.98 10.57
N SER A 376 -29.84 10.44 11.78
CA SER A 376 -29.85 11.86 12.15
C SER A 376 -29.07 12.13 13.44
N LEU A 377 -28.86 13.40 13.76
CA LEU A 377 -28.32 13.86 15.03
C LEU A 377 -29.40 14.65 15.78
N SER A 378 -29.57 14.41 17.07
CA SER A 378 -30.56 15.12 17.91
C SER A 378 -29.90 15.68 19.18
N VAL A 379 -30.30 16.87 19.60
CA VAL A 379 -29.70 17.54 20.77
C VAL A 379 -30.20 16.89 22.06
N PHE A 380 -29.29 16.28 22.83
CA PHE A 380 -29.60 15.62 24.09
C PHE A 380 -28.49 15.88 25.13
N LYS A 381 -28.81 16.63 26.19
CA LYS A 381 -27.82 17.03 27.20
C LYS A 381 -27.29 15.82 27.98
N GLY A 382 -25.98 15.81 28.26
CA GLY A 382 -25.32 14.78 29.07
C GLY A 382 -24.86 13.54 28.29
N VAL A 383 -25.35 13.29 27.07
CA VAL A 383 -24.81 12.24 26.19
C VAL A 383 -23.52 12.72 25.51
N GLN A 384 -22.55 11.81 25.45
CA GLN A 384 -21.35 11.93 24.63
C GLN A 384 -21.47 10.90 23.50
N SER A 385 -21.21 11.30 22.27
CA SER A 385 -21.47 10.46 21.10
C SER A 385 -20.51 10.78 19.97
N GLY A 386 -20.58 10.00 18.90
CA GLY A 386 -19.90 10.30 17.65
C GLY A 386 -20.34 9.40 16.52
N SER A 387 -20.20 9.88 15.28
CA SER A 387 -20.41 9.05 14.09
C SER A 387 -19.25 9.20 13.13
N LYS A 388 -18.95 8.13 12.40
CA LYS A 388 -18.03 8.17 11.27
C LYS A 388 -18.63 9.07 10.20
N ALA A 389 -17.87 10.07 9.76
CA ALA A 389 -18.25 10.89 8.64
C ALA A 389 -18.45 9.98 7.41
N THR A 390 -19.66 9.98 6.87
CA THR A 390 -19.93 9.42 5.54
C THR A 390 -19.10 10.19 4.53
N GLY A 391 -18.37 9.47 3.67
CA GLY A 391 -17.33 10.05 2.84
C GLY A 391 -17.86 10.95 1.73
N ASN A 392 -17.95 12.25 2.00
CA ASN A 392 -17.86 13.26 0.95
C ASN A 392 -16.38 13.47 0.57
N GLN A 393 -16.14 13.64 -0.72
CA GLN A 393 -14.83 13.91 -1.33
C GLN A 393 -14.46 15.40 -1.21
#